data_AF-A0A973EG94-F1
#
_entry.id   AF-A0A973EG94-F1
#
_cell.length_a   1.000
_cell.length_b   1.000
_cell.length_c   1.000
_cell.angle_alpha   90.00
_cell.angle_beta   90.00
_cell.angle_gamma   90.00
#
_symmetry.space_group_name_H-M   'P 1'
#
loop_
_entity.id
_entity.type
_entity.pdbx_description
1 polymer ?
#
loop_
_entity_poly.entity_id
_entity_poly.type
_entity_poly.pdbx_seq_one_letter_code
_entity_poly.pdbx_strand_id
1 'polypeptide(L)' 'MAMELNEHLHPDLVTRVPDLADRFRTASPFRFVAIDNFFKPELADRLAAQFP' A
#
# COMPACT_ATOMS: atom_id res chain seq x y z
N MET A 1 -8.47 -1.69 16.58
CA MET A 1 -7.75 -2.47 15.54
C MET A 1 -7.53 -1.70 14.23
N ALA A 2 -8.49 -0.97 13.66
CA ALA A 2 -8.24 -0.22 12.41
C ALA A 2 -7.31 1.03 12.58
N MET A 3 -7.15 1.52 13.81
CA MET A 3 -6.42 2.77 14.08
C MET A 3 -4.89 2.61 14.04
N GLU A 4 -4.36 1.44 14.40
CA GLU A 4 -2.91 1.18 14.48
C GLU A 4 -2.27 0.99 13.10
N LEU A 5 -3.04 0.53 12.09
CA LEU A 5 -2.48 0.34 10.76
C LEU A 5 -2.08 1.66 10.11
N ASN A 6 -2.85 2.74 10.35
CA ASN A 6 -2.69 4.01 9.68
C ASN A 6 -1.35 4.71 10.03
N GLU A 7 -0.76 4.38 11.19
CA GLU A 7 0.53 4.92 11.61
C GLU A 7 1.71 4.41 10.78
N HIS A 8 1.52 3.33 10.02
CA HIS A 8 2.55 2.64 9.27
C HIS A 8 2.40 2.75 7.75
N LEU A 9 1.25 3.26 7.27
CA LEU A 9 0.97 3.43 5.85
C LEU A 9 1.56 4.75 5.32
N HIS A 10 1.93 4.74 4.05
CA HIS A 10 2.37 5.96 3.37
C HIS A 10 1.26 7.03 3.43
N PRO A 11 1.57 8.30 3.77
CA PRO A 11 0.55 9.34 3.97
C PRO A 11 -0.33 9.57 2.74
N ASP A 12 0.24 9.43 1.55
CA ASP A 12 -0.47 9.61 0.28
C ASP A 12 -1.34 8.41 -0.14
N LEU A 13 -1.40 7.34 0.66
CA LEU A 13 -2.16 6.15 0.27
C LEU A 13 -3.66 6.44 0.20
N VAL A 14 -4.17 7.27 1.11
CA VAL A 14 -5.59 7.64 1.19
C VAL A 14 -6.04 8.39 -0.06
N THR A 15 -5.22 9.28 -0.60
CA THR A 15 -5.54 10.05 -1.81
C THR A 15 -5.55 9.18 -3.06
N ARG A 16 -4.84 8.04 -3.03
CA ARG A 16 -4.75 7.07 -4.14
C ARG A 16 -5.87 6.04 -4.14
N VAL A 17 -6.63 5.89 -3.04
CA VAL A 17 -7.68 4.85 -2.93
C VAL A 17 -8.67 4.85 -4.10
N PRO A 18 -9.21 6.00 -4.58
CA PRO A 18 -10.15 5.99 -5.70
C PRO A 18 -9.54 5.44 -7.00
N ASP A 19 -8.30 5.82 -7.32
CA ASP A 19 -7.57 5.33 -8.49
C ASP A 19 -7.26 3.83 -8.37
N LEU A 20 -6.78 3.40 -7.20
CA LEU A 20 -6.49 1.98 -6.94
C LEU A 20 -7.75 1.10 -7.06
N ALA A 21 -8.91 1.60 -6.61
CA ALA A 21 -10.18 0.91 -6.75
C ALA A 21 -10.62 0.79 -8.22
N ASP A 22 -10.40 1.83 -9.03
CA ASP A 22 -10.69 1.80 -10.46
C ASP A 22 -9.80 0.80 -11.20
N ARG A 23 -8.50 0.85 -10.94
CA ARG A 23 -7.50 -0.09 -11.49
C ARG A 23 -7.85 -1.53 -11.12
N PHE A 24 -8.21 -1.80 -9.86
CA PHE A 24 -8.62 -3.13 -9.43
C PHE A 24 -9.88 -3.63 -10.15
N ARG A 25 -10.87 -2.75 -10.32
CA ARG A 25 -12.15 -3.07 -10.97
C ARG A 25 -11.99 -3.37 -12.46
N THR A 26 -11.07 -2.66 -13.13
CA THR A 26 -10.84 -2.77 -14.58
C THR A 26 -9.74 -3.78 -14.94
N ALA A 27 -8.95 -4.25 -13.98
CA ALA A 27 -7.91 -5.24 -14.19
C ALA A 27 -8.45 -6.58 -14.74
N SER A 28 -7.77 -7.07 -15.78
CA SER A 28 -8.09 -8.29 -16.54
C SER A 28 -6.77 -8.97 -16.97
N PRO A 29 -6.70 -10.31 -17.05
CA PRO A 29 -7.77 -11.31 -16.89
C PRO A 29 -8.21 -11.55 -15.44
N PHE A 30 -7.38 -11.13 -14.47
CA PHE A 30 -7.67 -11.25 -13.05
C PHE A 30 -7.68 -9.87 -12.39
N ARG A 31 -8.58 -9.69 -11.42
CA ARG A 31 -8.61 -8.46 -10.63
C ARG A 31 -7.41 -8.43 -9.69
N PHE A 32 -6.51 -7.50 -9.94
CA PHE A 32 -5.38 -7.24 -9.06
C PHE A 32 -5.03 -5.75 -9.10
N VAL A 33 -4.38 -5.26 -8.05
CA VAL A 33 -3.77 -3.94 -8.04
C VAL A 33 -2.48 -4.01 -7.24
N ALA A 34 -1.40 -3.46 -7.79
CA ALA A 34 -0.16 -3.26 -7.06
C ALA A 34 -0.17 -1.85 -6.45
N ILE A 35 0.20 -1.74 -5.18
CA ILE A 35 0.28 -0.47 -4.46
C ILE A 35 1.73 -0.19 -4.16
N ASP A 36 2.34 0.66 -4.98
CA ASP A 36 3.72 1.11 -4.76
C ASP A 36 3.80 1.98 -3.51
N ASN A 37 4.91 1.89 -2.77
CA ASN A 37 5.14 2.63 -1.53
C ASN A 37 3.97 2.48 -0.54
N PHE A 38 3.58 1.24 -0.24
CA PHE A 38 2.47 0.96 0.67
C PHE A 38 2.79 1.38 2.11
N PHE A 39 3.97 1.00 2.61
CA PHE A 39 4.45 1.39 3.93
C PHE A 39 5.13 2.77 3.88
N LYS A 40 5.20 3.42 5.04
CA LYS A 40 6.13 4.54 5.23
C LYS A 40 7.57 4.08 4.98
N PRO A 41 8.43 4.94 4.40
CA PRO A 41 9.81 4.58 4.10
C PRO A 41 10.57 4.02 5.31
N GLU A 42 10.38 4.61 6.50
CA GLU A 42 11.10 4.22 7.71
C GLU A 42 10.75 2.80 8.16
N LEU A 43 9.50 2.36 7.95
CA LEU A 43 9.10 0.99 8.24
C LEU A 43 9.61 0.03 7.17
N ALA A 44 9.55 0.41 5.90
CA ALA A 44 10.03 -0.41 4.80
C ALA A 44 11.53 -0.72 4.96
N ASP A 45 12.35 0.28 5.29
CA ASP A 45 13.79 0.13 5.52
C ASP A 45 14.08 -0.79 6.72
N ARG A 46 13.34 -0.61 7.83
CA ARG A 46 13.45 -1.46 9.01
C ARG A 46 13.06 -2.91 8.76
N LEU A 47 12.08 -3.16 7.91
CA LEU A 47 11.67 -4.51 7.53
C LEU A 47 12.70 -5.12 6.57
N ALA A 48 13.14 -4.36 5.57
CA ALA A 48 14.15 -4.81 4.60
C ALA A 48 15.44 -5.24 5.31
N ALA A 49 15.89 -4.50 6.33
CA ALA A 49 17.06 -4.84 7.12
C ALA A 49 16.97 -6.17 7.90
N GLN A 50 15.77 -6.77 8.03
CA GLN A 50 15.57 -8.06 8.70
C GLN A 50 15.71 -9.26 7.76
N PHE A 51 15.72 -9.03 6.44
CA PHE A 51 15.87 -10.08 5.44
C PHE A 51 17.29 -10.03 4.86
N PRO A 52 18.09 -11.11 5.00
CA PRO A 52 19.46 -11.17 4.51
C PRO A 52 19.57 -11.18 2.98
#